data_AF-A0A1M7QPS2-F1
#
_entry.id   AF-A0A1M7QPS2-F1
#
_cell.length_a   1.000
_cell.length_b   1.000
_cell.length_c   1.000
_cell.angle_alpha   90.00
_cell.angle_beta   90.00
_cell.angle_gamma   90.00
#
_symmetry.space_group_name_H-M   'P 1'
#
loop_
_entity.id
_entity.type
_entity.pdbx_description
1 polymer ?
#
loop_
_entity_poly.entity_id
_entity_poly.type
_entity_poly.pdbx_seq_one_letter_code
_entity_poly.pdbx_strand_id
1 'polypeptide(L)'
;MFEKVFGLPAHPLVVHAAVVLIPIAVLAAFAYVLVPRLRSKVGWVLVLSALSGAGAAIVAAETGDRFAQYLGGSPTINEHGGFGLDTRNMAVLLAVVAVVLVVVERARGTRRAQAPVYDQRDQWTNVGEPQRDSSGSTVLKVVSIVLSVALLGTAVGAAVSVVRAGDTGARMVWEGR
;
A
#
# COMPACT_ATOMS: atom_id res chain seq x y z
N MET A 1 -14.34 -24.91 -1.42
CA MET A 1 -14.27 -24.76 0.06
C MET A 1 -14.44 -23.32 0.55
N PHE A 2 -14.19 -22.27 -0.26
CA PHE A 2 -14.45 -20.85 0.11
C PHE A 2 -15.88 -20.38 -0.24
N GLU A 3 -16.86 -21.28 -0.26
CA GLU A 3 -18.21 -20.94 -0.75
C GLU A 3 -19.08 -20.28 0.32
N LYS A 4 -18.82 -20.55 1.61
CA LYS A 4 -19.54 -19.95 2.73
C LYS A 4 -18.61 -19.78 3.92
N VAL A 5 -18.59 -18.58 4.51
CA VAL A 5 -17.99 -18.32 5.82
C VAL A 5 -19.15 -17.95 6.75
N PHE A 6 -19.39 -18.76 7.78
CA PHE A 6 -20.55 -18.63 8.69
C PHE A 6 -21.93 -18.71 8.01
N GLY A 7 -22.07 -19.49 6.93
CA GLY A 7 -23.36 -19.68 6.24
C GLY A 7 -23.78 -18.53 5.31
N LEU A 8 -23.03 -17.42 5.29
CA LEU A 8 -23.20 -16.30 4.37
C LEU A 8 -22.21 -16.41 3.20
N PRO A 9 -22.51 -15.80 2.03
CA PRO A 9 -21.54 -15.73 0.94
C PRO A 9 -20.24 -15.12 1.48
N ALA A 10 -19.10 -15.76 1.23
CA ALA A 10 -17.82 -15.28 1.77
C ALA A 10 -17.48 -13.88 1.23
N HIS A 11 -17.96 -13.58 0.02
CA HIS A 11 -17.62 -12.37 -0.72
C HIS A 11 -17.94 -11.06 0.04
N PRO A 12 -19.17 -10.78 0.52
CA PRO A 12 -19.45 -9.59 1.34
C PRO A 12 -18.54 -9.42 2.56
N LEU A 13 -18.27 -10.50 3.31
CA LEU A 13 -17.41 -10.40 4.51
C LEU A 13 -15.98 -10.00 4.14
N VAL A 14 -15.44 -10.58 3.08
CA VAL A 14 -14.08 -10.27 2.60
C VAL A 14 -14.02 -8.85 2.02
N VAL A 15 -15.08 -8.39 1.34
CA VAL A 15 -15.19 -7.01 0.85
C VAL A 15 -15.14 -6.00 2.01
N HIS A 16 -15.80 -6.26 3.14
CA HIS A 16 -15.71 -5.38 4.31
C HIS A 16 -14.27 -5.24 4.82
N ALA A 17 -13.51 -6.34 4.86
CA ALA A 17 -12.11 -6.29 5.23
C ALA A 17 -11.31 -5.40 4.26
N ALA A 18 -11.51 -5.54 2.95
CA ALA A 18 -10.83 -4.72 1.94
C ALA A 18 -11.20 -3.22 2.06
N VAL A 19 -12.51 -2.91 2.17
CA VAL A 19 -13.05 -1.55 2.25
C VAL A 19 -12.64 -0.84 3.55
N VAL A 20 -12.27 -1.56 4.61
CA VAL A 20 -11.73 -0.95 5.84
C VAL A 20 -10.20 -0.83 5.78
N LEU A 21 -9.51 -1.91 5.40
CA LEU A 21 -8.04 -1.97 5.47
C LEU A 21 -7.36 -1.08 4.42
N ILE A 22 -7.90 -0.99 3.20
CA ILE A 22 -7.30 -0.17 2.14
C ILE A 22 -7.36 1.32 2.50
N PRO A 23 -8.50 1.91 2.93
CA PRO A 23 -8.52 3.29 3.41
C PRO A 23 -7.59 3.55 4.60
N ILE A 24 -7.48 2.61 5.54
CA ILE A 24 -6.49 2.72 6.63
C ILE A 24 -5.06 2.79 6.07
N ALA A 25 -4.73 1.94 5.10
CA ALA A 25 -3.43 1.94 4.44
C ALA A 25 -3.16 3.25 3.68
N VAL A 26 -4.18 3.81 3.01
CA VAL A 26 -4.10 5.12 2.34
C VAL A 26 -3.78 6.22 3.35
N LEU A 27 -4.54 6.31 4.44
CA LEU A 27 -4.30 7.32 5.49
C LEU A 27 -2.92 7.14 6.13
N ALA A 28 -2.52 5.90 6.40
CA ALA A 28 -1.20 5.59 6.91
C ALA A 28 -0.09 5.97 5.93
N ALA A 29 -0.31 5.83 4.61
CA ALA A 29 0.65 6.23 3.58
C ALA A 29 0.86 7.74 3.58
N PHE A 30 -0.21 8.53 3.62
CA PHE A 30 -0.13 9.98 3.75
C PHE A 30 0.57 10.38 5.05
N ALA A 31 0.18 9.80 6.19
CA ALA A 31 0.82 10.09 7.47
C ALA A 31 2.32 9.72 7.47
N TYR A 32 2.70 8.60 6.83
CA TYR A 32 4.08 8.15 6.73
C TYR A 32 4.95 9.12 5.92
N VAL A 33 4.44 9.61 4.78
CA VAL A 33 5.18 10.53 3.92
C VAL A 33 5.23 11.93 4.52
N LEU A 34 4.08 12.46 4.95
CA LEU A 34 3.91 13.86 5.35
C LEU A 34 4.32 14.16 6.80
N VAL A 35 4.38 13.15 7.68
CA VAL A 35 4.67 13.35 9.10
C VAL A 35 5.90 12.55 9.53
N PRO A 36 7.13 13.06 9.28
CA PRO A 36 8.38 12.34 9.56
C PRO A 36 8.52 11.86 11.01
N ARG A 37 7.96 12.61 11.97
CA ARG A 37 7.99 12.28 13.41
C ARG A 37 7.25 10.98 13.76
N LEU A 38 6.27 10.57 12.95
CA LEU A 38 5.44 9.39 13.21
C LEU A 38 5.89 8.13 12.44
N ARG A 39 6.90 8.22 11.57
CA ARG A 39 7.32 7.13 10.67
C ARG A 39 7.61 5.81 11.39
N SER A 40 8.21 5.85 12.57
CA SER A 40 8.54 4.64 13.35
C SER A 40 7.31 3.87 13.80
N LYS A 41 6.22 4.56 14.15
CA LYS A 41 4.94 3.97 14.60
C LYS A 41 4.03 3.64 13.41
N VAL A 42 3.85 4.60 12.50
CA VAL A 42 2.95 4.48 11.35
C VAL A 42 3.45 3.47 10.32
N GLY A 43 4.76 3.26 10.21
CA GLY A 43 5.32 2.31 9.23
C GLY A 43 4.78 0.87 9.40
N TRP A 44 4.56 0.41 10.63
CA TRP A 44 3.93 -0.89 10.86
C TRP A 44 2.45 -0.91 10.49
N VAL A 45 1.71 0.14 10.85
CA VAL A 45 0.29 0.29 10.49
C VAL A 45 0.15 0.28 8.97
N LEU A 46 0.95 1.07 8.26
CA LEU A 46 0.98 1.13 6.80
C LEU A 46 1.23 -0.26 6.18
N VAL A 47 2.30 -0.95 6.58
CA VAL A 47 2.65 -2.24 5.99
C VAL A 47 1.61 -3.31 6.28
N LEU A 48 1.16 -3.43 7.53
CA LEU A 48 0.18 -4.45 7.91
C LEU A 48 -1.17 -4.19 7.24
N SER A 49 -1.68 -2.96 7.28
CA SER A 49 -2.94 -2.63 6.63
C SER A 49 -2.87 -2.78 5.12
N ALA A 50 -1.77 -2.39 4.47
CA ALA A 50 -1.62 -2.54 3.02
C ALA A 50 -1.55 -4.01 2.59
N LEU A 51 -0.76 -4.84 3.29
CA LEU A 51 -0.67 -6.27 2.99
C LEU A 51 -1.99 -7.00 3.25
N SER A 52 -2.62 -6.75 4.41
CA SER A 52 -3.91 -7.36 4.73
C SER A 52 -5.02 -6.86 3.78
N GLY A 53 -5.01 -5.58 3.41
CA GLY A 53 -5.94 -5.01 2.44
C GLY A 53 -5.76 -5.59 1.03
N ALA A 54 -4.52 -5.75 0.56
CA ALA A 54 -4.22 -6.42 -0.70
C ALA A 54 -4.67 -7.88 -0.70
N GLY A 55 -4.38 -8.62 0.38
CA GLY A 55 -4.84 -10.00 0.55
C GLY A 55 -6.37 -10.10 0.53
N ALA A 56 -7.06 -9.23 1.27
CA ALA A 56 -8.51 -9.16 1.26
C ALA A 56 -9.06 -8.84 -0.15
N ALA A 57 -8.45 -7.90 -0.88
CA ALA A 57 -8.89 -7.56 -2.23
C ALA A 57 -8.69 -8.70 -3.24
N ILE A 58 -7.62 -9.48 -3.12
CA ILE A 58 -7.40 -10.69 -3.93
C ILE A 58 -8.51 -11.71 -3.66
N VAL A 59 -8.77 -12.03 -2.40
CA VAL A 59 -9.81 -12.99 -2.03
C VAL A 59 -11.20 -12.47 -2.40
N ALA A 60 -11.44 -11.17 -2.29
CA ALA A 60 -12.69 -10.54 -2.72
C ALA A 60 -12.91 -10.71 -4.23
N ALA A 61 -11.89 -10.47 -5.05
CA ALA A 61 -11.98 -10.66 -6.49
C ALA A 61 -12.31 -12.13 -6.84
N GLU A 62 -11.57 -13.09 -6.28
CA GLU A 62 -11.79 -14.52 -6.56
C GLU A 62 -13.18 -15.02 -6.13
N THR A 63 -13.64 -14.58 -4.95
CA THR A 63 -14.97 -14.94 -4.44
C THR A 63 -16.09 -14.22 -5.20
N GLY A 64 -15.83 -13.00 -5.70
CA GLY A 64 -16.75 -12.21 -6.51
C GLY A 64 -16.97 -12.82 -7.89
N ASP A 65 -15.90 -13.27 -8.54
CA ASP A 65 -15.99 -13.93 -9.85
C ASP A 65 -16.84 -15.19 -9.79
N ARG A 66 -16.67 -16.01 -8.74
CA ARG A 66 -17.52 -17.18 -8.51
C ARG A 66 -18.97 -16.77 -8.28
N PHE A 67 -19.21 -15.73 -7.47
CA PHE A 67 -20.56 -15.25 -7.19
C PHE A 67 -21.26 -14.72 -8.46
N ALA A 68 -20.54 -13.99 -9.30
CA ALA A 68 -21.03 -13.51 -10.59
C ALA A 68 -21.47 -14.66 -11.51
N GLN A 69 -20.72 -15.77 -11.54
CA GLN A 69 -21.08 -16.97 -12.29
C GLN A 69 -22.39 -17.60 -11.78
N TYR A 70 -22.60 -17.66 -10.47
CA TYR A 70 -23.85 -18.18 -9.90
C TYR A 70 -25.07 -17.29 -10.22
N LEU A 71 -24.87 -15.97 -10.35
CA LEU A 71 -25.92 -15.02 -10.71
C LEU A 71 -26.21 -14.99 -12.22
N GLY A 72 -25.46 -15.73 -13.04
CA GLY A 72 -25.63 -15.77 -14.50
C GLY A 72 -24.97 -14.62 -15.25
N GLY A 73 -24.28 -13.71 -14.54
CA GLY A 73 -23.64 -12.52 -15.11
C GLY A 73 -24.62 -11.48 -15.65
N SER A 74 -24.27 -10.20 -15.51
CA SER A 74 -24.96 -9.08 -16.13
C SER A 74 -23.94 -8.00 -16.50
N PRO A 75 -24.26 -7.04 -17.38
CA PRO A 75 -23.38 -5.91 -17.66
C PRO A 75 -22.95 -5.17 -16.39
N THR A 76 -23.86 -5.00 -15.43
CA THR A 76 -23.63 -4.31 -14.16
C THR A 76 -22.78 -5.11 -13.18
N ILE A 77 -22.99 -6.42 -13.09
CA ILE A 77 -22.11 -7.33 -12.31
C ILE A 77 -20.68 -7.30 -12.87
N ASN A 78 -20.54 -7.33 -14.20
CA ASN A 78 -19.24 -7.30 -14.86
C ASN A 78 -18.53 -5.95 -14.68
N GLU A 79 -19.29 -4.83 -14.72
CA GLU A 79 -18.76 -3.50 -14.45
C GLU A 79 -18.24 -3.39 -13.01
N HIS A 80 -19.03 -3.82 -12.02
CA HIS A 80 -18.60 -3.86 -10.63
C HIS A 80 -17.38 -4.76 -10.42
N GLY A 81 -17.37 -5.95 -11.04
CA GLY A 81 -16.23 -6.86 -11.04
C GLY A 81 -14.97 -6.23 -11.61
N GLY A 82 -15.09 -5.45 -12.69
CA GLY A 82 -13.99 -4.67 -13.27
C GLY A 82 -13.38 -3.68 -12.27
N PHE A 83 -14.20 -2.88 -11.59
CA PHE A 83 -13.71 -1.96 -10.54
C PHE A 83 -13.16 -2.71 -9.31
N GLY A 84 -13.68 -3.90 -9.02
CA GLY A 84 -13.12 -4.81 -8.02
C GLY A 84 -11.70 -5.24 -8.36
N LEU A 85 -11.44 -5.59 -9.63
CA LEU A 85 -10.10 -5.93 -10.13
C LEU A 85 -9.15 -4.73 -10.10
N ASP A 86 -9.63 -3.54 -10.47
CA ASP A 86 -8.85 -2.30 -10.34
C ASP A 86 -8.46 -2.04 -8.87
N THR A 87 -9.40 -2.26 -7.95
CA THR A 87 -9.17 -2.13 -6.51
C THR A 87 -8.11 -3.11 -6.02
N ARG A 88 -8.21 -4.38 -6.43
CA ARG A 88 -7.19 -5.40 -6.15
C ARG A 88 -5.82 -4.98 -6.66
N ASN A 89 -5.72 -4.56 -7.92
CA ASN A 89 -4.45 -4.22 -8.54
C ASN A 89 -3.79 -3.02 -7.86
N MET A 90 -4.57 -1.99 -7.54
CA MET A 90 -4.06 -0.82 -6.82
C MET A 90 -3.68 -1.15 -5.38
N ALA A 91 -4.43 -2.01 -4.69
CA ALA A 91 -4.11 -2.46 -3.33
C ALA A 91 -2.80 -3.26 -3.28
N VAL A 92 -2.60 -4.17 -4.26
CA VAL A 92 -1.34 -4.93 -4.39
C VAL A 92 -0.18 -3.99 -4.68
N LEU A 93 -0.33 -3.06 -5.62
CA LEU A 93 0.71 -2.07 -5.91
C LEU A 93 1.02 -1.21 -4.67
N LEU A 94 -0.01 -0.78 -3.93
CA LEU A 94 0.15 0.00 -2.70
C LEU A 94 0.98 -0.78 -1.68
N ALA A 95 0.66 -2.06 -1.48
CA ALA A 95 1.38 -2.93 -0.55
C ALA A 95 2.85 -3.10 -0.94
N VAL A 96 3.14 -3.35 -2.22
CA VAL A 96 4.51 -3.50 -2.71
C VAL A 96 5.30 -2.22 -2.51
N VAL A 97 4.78 -1.07 -2.95
CA VAL A 97 5.47 0.22 -2.82
C VAL A 97 5.66 0.60 -1.35
N ALA A 98 4.66 0.36 -0.50
CA ALA A 98 4.74 0.61 0.94
C ALA A 98 5.84 -0.23 1.60
N VAL A 99 5.89 -1.54 1.33
CA VAL A 99 6.92 -2.43 1.88
C VAL A 99 8.32 -1.98 1.41
N VAL A 100 8.49 -1.74 0.11
CA VAL A 100 9.79 -1.32 -0.45
C VAL A 100 10.24 -0.01 0.18
N LEU A 101 9.37 1.01 0.25
CA LEU A 101 9.71 2.28 0.87
C LEU A 101 10.09 2.13 2.35
N VAL A 102 9.29 1.40 3.13
CA VAL A 102 9.57 1.22 4.57
C VAL A 102 10.88 0.48 4.81
N VAL A 103 11.18 -0.56 4.02
CA VAL A 103 12.46 -1.29 4.10
C VAL A 103 13.63 -0.38 3.73
N VAL A 104 13.52 0.38 2.65
CA VAL A 104 14.55 1.34 2.21
C VAL A 104 14.80 2.41 3.28
N GLU A 105 13.74 3.02 3.83
CA GLU A 105 13.87 4.04 4.87
C GLU A 105 14.47 3.49 6.17
N ARG A 106 14.10 2.28 6.59
CA ARG A 106 14.69 1.62 7.76
C ARG A 106 16.18 1.34 7.54
N ALA A 107 16.55 0.79 6.38
CA ALA A 107 17.96 0.54 6.04
C ALA A 107 18.79 1.84 6.01
N ARG A 108 18.23 2.93 5.48
CA ARG A 108 18.86 4.27 5.49
C ARG A 108 19.04 4.81 6.91
N GLY A 109 18.04 4.64 7.78
CA GLY A 109 18.11 5.03 9.19
C GLY A 109 19.24 4.32 9.93
N THR A 110 19.37 3.01 9.75
CA THR A 110 20.44 2.21 10.38
C THR A 110 21.83 2.63 9.89
N ARG A 111 22.02 2.85 8.59
CA ARG A 111 23.29 3.33 8.03
C ARG A 111 23.68 4.71 8.57
N ARG A 112 22.70 5.62 8.75
CA ARG A 112 22.95 6.96 9.30
C ARG A 112 23.36 6.90 10.77
N ALA A 113 22.82 5.96 11.54
CA ALA A 113 23.18 5.76 12.95
C ALA A 113 24.59 5.16 13.12
N GLN A 114 25.08 4.41 12.12
CA GLN A 114 26.41 3.78 12.11
C GLN A 114 27.51 4.67 11.51
N ALA A 115 27.18 5.87 11.01
CA ALA A 115 28.18 6.78 10.46
C ALA A 115 29.19 7.16 11.55
N PRO A 116 30.52 7.05 11.29
CA PRO A 116 31.53 7.34 12.29
C PRO A 116 31.36 8.78 12.78
N VAL A 117 31.20 8.93 14.10
CA VAL A 117 31.32 10.22 14.76
C VAL A 117 32.78 10.59 14.63
N TYR A 118 33.09 11.48 13.69
CA TYR A 118 34.43 11.98 13.50
C TYR A 118 34.79 12.77 14.77
N ASP A 119 35.71 12.24 15.58
CA ASP A 119 36.29 13.01 16.67
C ASP A 119 37.09 14.14 16.02
N GLN A 120 36.72 15.38 16.33
CA GLN A 120 37.36 16.57 15.79
C GLN A 120 38.87 16.62 16.14
N ARG A 121 39.31 15.82 17.14
CA ARG A 121 40.72 15.63 17.50
C ARG A 121 41.55 14.91 16.43
N ASP A 122 40.95 14.00 15.65
CA ASP A 122 41.64 13.22 14.61
C ASP A 122 41.67 13.96 13.26
N GLN A 123 41.10 15.17 13.17
CA GLN A 123 41.04 15.97 11.95
C GLN A 123 42.42 16.46 11.50
N TRP A 124 43.39 16.57 12.40
CA TRP A 124 44.74 17.04 12.10
C TRP A 124 45.69 15.94 11.60
N THR A 125 45.40 14.66 11.86
CA THR A 125 46.28 13.53 11.48
C THR A 125 45.89 12.91 10.14
N ASN A 126 44.66 13.10 9.69
CA ASN A 126 44.12 12.48 8.47
C ASN A 126 44.14 13.40 7.24
N VAL A 127 45.13 14.28 7.14
CA VAL A 127 45.35 15.16 5.97
C VAL A 127 45.89 14.31 4.81
N GLY A 128 45.03 13.51 4.18
CA GLY A 128 45.44 12.64 3.07
C GLY A 128 44.46 11.54 2.68
N GLU A 129 43.45 11.24 3.51
CA GLU A 129 42.44 10.24 3.10
C GLU A 129 41.49 10.85 2.07
N PRO A 130 41.34 10.25 0.87
CA PRO A 130 40.36 10.70 -0.11
C PRO A 130 38.97 10.58 0.51
N GLN A 131 38.27 11.71 0.60
CA GLN A 131 36.90 11.81 1.08
C GLN A 131 36.02 10.81 0.31
N ARG A 132 35.76 9.63 0.90
CA ARG A 132 34.91 8.58 0.30
C ARG A 132 33.61 9.23 -0.16
N ASP A 133 33.27 9.00 -1.42
CA ASP A 133 32.24 9.79 -2.09
C ASP A 133 30.91 9.78 -1.33
N SER A 134 30.21 10.91 -1.39
CA SER A 134 28.86 11.09 -0.88
C SER A 134 27.78 10.69 -1.89
N SER A 135 28.17 10.15 -3.06
CA SER A 135 27.31 9.80 -4.20
C SER A 135 26.27 8.74 -3.79
N GLY A 136 26.69 7.75 -3.01
CA GLY A 136 25.79 6.73 -2.45
C GLY A 136 24.65 7.33 -1.59
N SER A 137 24.89 8.48 -0.94
CA SER A 137 23.86 9.16 -0.13
C SER A 137 22.85 9.93 -0.98
N THR A 138 23.28 10.46 -2.14
CA THR A 138 22.43 11.21 -3.06
C THR A 138 21.48 10.28 -3.82
N VAL A 139 21.99 9.14 -4.32
CA VAL A 139 21.15 8.13 -5.00
C VAL A 139 20.06 7.62 -4.06
N LEU A 140 20.39 7.27 -2.81
CA LEU A 140 19.40 6.80 -1.83
C LEU A 140 18.35 7.87 -1.47
N LYS A 141 18.71 9.17 -1.50
CA LYS A 141 17.74 10.26 -1.33
C LYS A 141 16.79 10.34 -2.53
N VAL A 142 17.31 10.30 -3.75
CA VAL A 142 16.48 10.32 -4.96
C VAL A 142 15.53 9.13 -5.01
N VAL A 143 16.03 7.92 -4.74
CA VAL A 143 15.21 6.70 -4.67
C VAL A 143 14.09 6.84 -3.65
N SER A 144 14.39 7.37 -2.46
CA SER A 144 13.38 7.61 -1.42
C SER A 144 12.31 8.63 -1.83
N ILE A 145 12.70 9.71 -2.50
CA ILE A 145 11.76 10.71 -3.02
C ILE A 145 10.85 10.07 -4.07
N VAL A 146 11.43 9.34 -5.03
CA VAL A 146 10.69 8.62 -6.08
C VAL A 146 9.71 7.62 -5.47
N LEU A 147 10.16 6.80 -4.51
CA LEU A 147 9.29 5.84 -3.81
C LEU A 147 8.19 6.54 -3.00
N SER A 148 8.46 7.71 -2.42
CA SER A 148 7.46 8.49 -1.68
C SER A 148 6.38 9.05 -2.62
N VAL A 149 6.78 9.58 -3.79
CA VAL A 149 5.84 10.05 -4.81
C VAL A 149 5.03 8.88 -5.37
N ALA A 150 5.68 7.75 -5.66
CA ALA A 150 5.01 6.52 -6.09
C ALA A 150 4.00 6.06 -5.05
N LEU A 151 4.37 6.05 -3.75
CA LEU A 151 3.46 5.65 -2.67
C LEU A 151 2.22 6.54 -2.62
N LEU A 152 2.39 7.87 -2.69
CA LEU A 152 1.26 8.80 -2.68
C LEU A 152 0.38 8.63 -3.93
N GLY A 153 0.98 8.49 -5.11
CA GLY A 153 0.26 8.27 -6.35
C GLY A 153 -0.57 6.98 -6.31
N THR A 154 0.02 5.88 -5.83
CA THR A 154 -0.70 4.62 -5.67
C THR A 154 -1.75 4.68 -4.57
N ALA A 155 -1.52 5.41 -3.47
CA ALA A 155 -2.51 5.59 -2.41
C ALA A 155 -3.76 6.34 -2.92
N VAL A 156 -3.57 7.38 -3.75
CA VAL A 156 -4.68 8.07 -4.43
C VAL A 156 -5.40 7.12 -5.39
N GLY A 157 -4.65 6.36 -6.20
CA GLY A 157 -5.23 5.36 -7.11
C GLY A 157 -6.08 4.32 -6.38
N ALA A 158 -5.59 3.80 -5.25
CA ALA A 158 -6.31 2.85 -4.40
C ALA A 158 -7.56 3.46 -3.76
N ALA A 159 -7.51 4.72 -3.32
CA ALA A 159 -8.68 5.41 -2.79
C ALA A 159 -9.77 5.58 -3.86
N VAL A 160 -9.36 6.00 -5.06
CA VAL A 160 -10.29 6.19 -6.20
C VAL A 160 -10.92 4.86 -6.63
N SER A 161 -10.14 3.78 -6.71
CA SER A 161 -10.68 2.47 -7.11
C SER A 161 -11.68 1.93 -6.09
N VAL A 162 -11.40 2.05 -4.78
CA VAL A 162 -12.36 1.68 -3.72
C VAL A 162 -13.66 2.47 -3.84
N VAL A 163 -13.60 3.79 -4.09
CA VAL A 163 -14.80 4.61 -4.26
C VAL A 163 -15.60 4.18 -5.49
N ARG A 164 -14.95 3.90 -6.62
CA ARG A 164 -15.63 3.43 -7.84
C ARG A 164 -16.27 2.05 -7.68
N ALA A 165 -15.58 1.13 -7.02
CA ALA A 165 -16.14 -0.18 -6.67
C ALA A 165 -17.35 -0.03 -5.73
N GLY A 166 -17.27 0.86 -4.75
CA GLY A 166 -18.37 1.16 -3.84
C GLY A 166 -19.59 1.79 -4.54
N ASP A 167 -19.38 2.78 -5.41
CA ASP A 167 -20.45 3.45 -6.16
C ASP A 167 -21.20 2.46 -7.07
N THR A 168 -20.48 1.66 -7.85
CA THR A 168 -21.10 0.63 -8.70
C THR A 168 -21.84 -0.44 -7.88
N GLY A 169 -21.29 -0.82 -6.72
CA GLY A 169 -21.97 -1.70 -5.77
C GLY A 169 -23.30 -1.12 -5.26
N ALA A 170 -23.30 0.16 -4.88
CA ALA A 170 -24.50 0.85 -4.42
C ALA A 170 -25.55 0.97 -5.53
N ARG A 171 -25.15 1.32 -6.75
CA ARG A 171 -26.07 1.43 -7.90
C ARG A 171 -26.79 0.13 -8.20
N MET A 172 -26.11 -1.02 -8.15
CA MET A 172 -26.75 -2.32 -8.35
C MET A 172 -27.89 -2.58 -7.34
N VAL A 173 -27.69 -2.20 -6.08
CA VAL A 173 -28.68 -2.41 -5.00
C VAL A 173 -29.85 -1.45 -5.11
N TRP A 174 -29.58 -0.17 -5.38
CA TRP A 174 -30.59 0.89 -5.26
C TRP A 174 -31.24 1.29 -6.57
N GLU A 175 -30.55 1.13 -7.71
CA GLU A 175 -31.08 1.45 -9.04
C GLU A 175 -31.66 0.21 -9.75
N GLY A 176 -31.39 -1.00 -9.23
CA GLY A 176 -31.92 -2.26 -9.77
C GLY A 176 -31.45 -2.57 -11.19
N ARG A 177 -30.30 -2.04 -11.58
CA ARG A 177 -29.64 -2.29 -12.86
C ARG A 177 -28.40 -3.12 -12.65
#